data_AF-A0A5S9ISJ3-F1
#
_entry.id   AF-A0A5S9ISJ3-F1
#
_cell.length_a   1.000
_cell.length_b   1.000
_cell.length_c   1.000
_cell.angle_alpha   90.00
_cell.angle_beta   90.00
_cell.angle_gamma   90.00
#
_symmetry.space_group_name_H-M   'P 1'
#
loop_
_entity.id
_entity.type
_entity.pdbx_description
1 polymer ?
#
loop_
_entity_poly.entity_id
_entity_poly.type
_entity_poly.pdbx_seq_one_letter_code
_entity_poly.pdbx_strand_id
1 'polypeptide(L)'
;MRQIIFVLLCITFTCAHMDLQYTDRFTAEHMNQCSCENVTLLENFMVLDENEGKLTSVDIKARTYFNAISINYYAEIPEGAALRFEVSAGDNNGNWSAWHEVESSEADVHFDGSYDTYRYRVVFVRSEDGHSPQLREVQVSYDYVIPSMLQPEVYVQQQSRGVLKPSIVSRRDWGARQPKKGYSYHSPRKLTIHHTYRPLASSFKGASTIRGIQNYHMDSNGWSDIGYHFLIGTYSSGSTVIYQGRPENVIGAHTGGANTNNVGVNLIGDYDIEQVHPNGYKAMIRVLAWLCDKYGISPNSIYGHKDFSSTLCPGSGLYDRLPQIRRDVANYIVRGEVQEDVNAQASGTLIGAVYDSNKGSSARISGATVTLNNGSKQTTGSDGIFRFQLSPGSYSYTVSKSGFKSNSSSRTVKSGETVWGSLGLSGGSGSPSKSLSGAHWVKFYPPSRQIKDLNEPFRGSMTRFYNALRNAGASVSISNTLRPPQRAFLMHWAYRIAKEGYNPRSVPAKSGVNIEWWHGSTSASVSAARAMVSAYGIVYRPALSSNHIRGEAIDMSVSWSGTLRIKDANGRTVSIGSPRSGASNRTLWEVGKTYGVRKLASDPPHWSRNGN
;
A
#
# COMPACT_ATOMS: atom_id res chain seq x y z
N MET A 1 34.18 37.79 17.93
CA MET A 1 33.07 37.74 18.92
C MET A 1 32.26 36.49 18.58
N ARG A 2 32.41 35.30 19.19
CA ARG A 2 32.34 34.88 20.61
C ARG A 2 31.17 35.50 21.38
N GLN A 3 30.09 34.74 21.55
CA GLN A 3 29.50 34.24 22.82
C GLN A 3 28.09 33.69 22.51
N ILE A 4 27.54 32.52 22.90
CA ILE A 4 27.71 31.48 23.94
C ILE A 4 26.31 31.24 24.62
N ILE A 5 25.79 30.00 24.48
CA ILE A 5 25.14 29.06 25.47
C ILE A 5 23.79 29.49 26.12
N PHE A 6 22.71 28.69 26.14
CA PHE A 6 22.40 27.41 26.83
C PHE A 6 21.39 26.56 26.01
N VAL A 7 21.57 25.25 25.73
CA VAL A 7 21.47 24.02 26.56
C VAL A 7 20.21 23.91 27.42
N LEU A 8 19.28 23.03 27.00
CA LEU A 8 18.53 22.19 27.94
C LEU A 8 18.46 20.74 27.43
N LEU A 9 19.17 19.90 28.16
CA LEU A 9 19.20 18.45 28.12
C LEU A 9 17.85 17.92 28.64
N CYS A 10 17.26 16.93 27.97
CA CYS A 10 16.39 15.98 28.64
C CYS A 10 16.71 14.58 28.12
N ILE A 11 17.63 13.93 28.84
CA ILE A 11 17.91 12.50 28.74
C ILE A 11 16.77 11.77 29.46
N THR A 12 16.05 10.94 28.74
CA THR A 12 15.44 9.74 29.33
C THR A 12 15.86 8.55 28.48
N PHE A 13 16.77 7.75 29.03
CA PHE A 13 17.12 6.43 28.54
C PHE A 13 15.89 5.52 28.59
N THR A 14 15.52 4.95 27.44
CA THR A 14 14.91 3.62 27.36
C THR A 14 15.49 2.95 26.12
N CYS A 15 16.20 1.84 26.33
CA CYS A 15 16.87 1.04 25.32
C CYS A 15 15.95 0.71 24.13
N ALA A 16 16.22 1.33 22.98
CA ALA A 16 15.79 0.84 21.68
C ALA A 16 17.07 0.45 20.93
N HIS A 17 17.16 -0.81 20.50
CA HIS A 17 18.24 -1.29 19.64
C HIS A 17 18.20 -0.46 18.34
N MET A 18 19.28 0.27 18.04
CA MET A 18 19.43 1.06 16.82
C MET A 18 20.06 0.17 15.74
N ASP A 19 19.24 -0.45 14.90
CA ASP A 19 19.68 -0.99 13.61
C ASP A 19 19.50 0.14 12.57
N LEU A 20 20.59 0.79 12.18
CA LEU A 20 20.61 1.87 11.18
C LEU A 20 21.70 1.57 10.14
N GLN A 21 21.32 0.93 9.03
CA GLN A 21 22.17 0.80 7.85
C GLN A 21 22.21 2.12 7.08
N TYR A 22 23.39 2.51 6.59
CA TYR A 22 23.58 3.69 5.75
C TYR A 22 24.21 3.31 4.40
N THR A 23 23.84 4.06 3.37
CA THR A 23 24.26 3.78 1.99
C THR A 23 24.67 5.08 1.30
N ASP A 24 25.88 5.09 0.75
CA ASP A 24 26.37 6.17 -0.09
C ASP A 24 26.35 5.73 -1.56
N ARG A 25 25.84 6.59 -2.45
CA ARG A 25 25.56 6.30 -3.87
C ARG A 25 26.39 7.21 -4.78
N PHE A 26 27.06 6.64 -5.77
CA PHE A 26 27.94 7.38 -6.69
C PHE A 26 27.57 7.11 -8.16
N THR A 27 27.38 8.17 -8.95
CA THR A 27 26.97 8.10 -10.37
C THR A 27 27.98 8.79 -11.29
N ALA A 28 28.31 8.17 -12.43
CA ALA A 28 29.09 8.84 -13.49
C ALA A 28 28.18 9.68 -14.40
N GLU A 29 28.27 11.02 -14.39
CA GLU A 29 27.69 11.83 -15.47
C GLU A 29 28.73 12.02 -16.58
N HIS A 30 28.32 11.68 -17.81
CA HIS A 30 29.02 11.79 -19.09
C HIS A 30 30.22 10.84 -19.32
N MET A 31 29.94 9.61 -19.77
CA MET A 31 30.94 8.73 -20.40
C MET A 31 30.66 8.59 -21.90
N ASN A 32 31.27 9.46 -22.70
CA ASN A 32 31.50 9.22 -24.13
C ASN A 32 33.02 9.33 -24.39
N GLN A 33 33.55 8.28 -25.03
CA GLN A 33 34.93 8.09 -25.52
C GLN A 33 35.96 7.55 -24.50
N CYS A 34 36.14 6.23 -24.50
CA CYS A 34 37.34 5.58 -23.95
C CYS A 34 38.46 5.58 -25.00
N SER A 35 39.39 6.52 -24.87
CA SER A 35 40.82 6.21 -24.91
C SER A 35 41.37 6.58 -23.54
N CYS A 36 42.17 5.71 -22.94
CA CYS A 36 42.67 5.84 -21.58
C CYS A 36 43.21 7.26 -21.30
N GLU A 37 42.46 8.10 -20.60
CA GLU A 37 42.90 9.34 -19.94
C GLU A 37 41.69 9.99 -19.24
N ASN A 38 41.78 10.14 -17.91
CA ASN A 38 40.92 10.92 -17.01
C ASN A 38 39.42 10.54 -16.93
N VAL A 39 39.06 9.63 -16.02
CA VAL A 39 37.67 9.43 -15.56
C VAL A 39 37.44 10.22 -14.27
N THR A 40 36.60 11.25 -14.33
CA THR A 40 36.10 11.97 -13.15
C THR A 40 34.71 11.44 -12.80
N LEU A 41 34.59 10.68 -11.71
CA LEU A 41 33.31 10.34 -11.10
C LEU A 41 32.92 11.51 -10.18
N LEU A 42 31.80 12.16 -10.49
CA LEU A 42 31.30 13.30 -9.74
C LEU A 42 31.06 12.92 -8.28
N GLU A 43 31.64 13.73 -7.39
CA GLU A 43 31.53 13.79 -5.93
C GLU A 43 32.63 13.14 -5.07
N ASN A 44 33.54 12.29 -5.58
CA ASN A 44 34.74 11.90 -4.81
C ASN A 44 35.95 11.66 -5.72
N PHE A 45 37.03 12.40 -5.46
CA PHE A 45 38.32 12.25 -6.12
C PHE A 45 38.81 10.79 -5.99
N MET A 46 38.78 9.99 -7.06
CA MET A 46 39.48 8.71 -7.10
C MET A 46 40.88 8.92 -7.67
N VAL A 47 41.88 8.30 -7.06
CA VAL A 47 43.27 8.35 -7.53
C VAL A 47 43.54 7.11 -8.38
N LEU A 48 43.97 7.32 -9.63
CA LEU A 48 44.40 6.26 -10.52
C LEU A 48 45.85 5.89 -10.22
N ASP A 49 46.08 4.61 -9.91
CA ASP A 49 47.41 4.02 -9.95
C ASP A 49 47.63 3.42 -11.34
N GLU A 50 48.34 4.18 -12.19
CA GLU A 50 48.61 3.82 -13.59
C GLU A 50 49.48 2.56 -13.73
N ASN A 51 50.22 2.17 -12.69
CA ASN A 51 51.11 1.01 -12.74
C ASN A 51 50.38 -0.31 -12.40
N GLU A 52 49.23 -0.24 -11.73
CA GLU A 52 48.50 -1.44 -11.26
C GLU A 52 47.07 -1.56 -11.81
N GLY A 53 46.57 -0.58 -12.59
CA GLY A 53 45.20 -0.60 -13.12
C GLY A 53 44.13 -0.50 -12.03
N LYS A 54 44.46 0.20 -10.93
CA LYS A 54 43.61 0.33 -9.74
C LYS A 54 43.10 1.77 -9.60
N LEU A 55 41.79 1.90 -9.37
CA LEU A 55 41.17 3.16 -8.95
C LEU A 55 40.84 3.08 -7.47
N THR A 56 41.43 3.95 -6.66
CA THR A 56 41.20 3.97 -5.20
C THR A 56 40.43 5.22 -4.80
N SER A 57 39.40 5.06 -3.95
CA SER A 57 38.66 6.19 -3.39
C SER A 57 39.54 6.99 -2.42
N VAL A 58 39.18 8.26 -2.18
CA VAL A 58 39.58 8.94 -0.94
C VAL A 58 39.06 8.18 0.30
N ASP A 59 39.59 8.54 1.46
CA ASP A 59 39.05 8.09 2.74
C ASP A 59 37.69 8.75 2.98
N ILE A 60 36.65 7.93 3.16
CA ILE A 60 35.25 8.37 3.29
C ILE A 60 34.79 8.16 4.73
N LYS A 61 34.36 9.25 5.39
CA LYS A 61 33.81 9.19 6.75
C LYS A 61 32.39 8.61 6.72
N ALA A 62 32.18 7.51 7.43
CA ALA A 62 30.87 6.89 7.58
C ALA A 62 29.98 7.74 8.52
N ARG A 63 28.66 7.68 8.31
CA ARG A 63 27.69 8.40 9.13
C ARG A 63 27.47 7.78 10.52
N THR A 64 27.90 6.54 10.69
CA THR A 64 27.85 5.77 11.92
C THR A 64 29.05 4.83 11.98
N TYR A 65 29.32 4.28 13.17
CA TYR A 65 30.26 3.19 13.31
C TYR A 65 29.75 1.93 12.60
N PHE A 66 30.64 1.16 12.01
CA PHE A 66 30.36 -0.07 11.28
C PHE A 66 31.42 -1.14 11.56
N ASN A 67 31.10 -2.39 11.23
CA ASN A 67 32.05 -3.49 11.19
C ASN A 67 31.82 -4.45 10.02
N ALA A 68 30.92 -4.10 9.10
CA ALA A 68 30.70 -4.77 7.84
C ALA A 68 30.56 -3.75 6.71
N ILE A 69 31.13 -4.05 5.54
CA ILE A 69 30.98 -3.27 4.31
C ILE A 69 30.59 -4.20 3.17
N SER A 70 29.62 -3.81 2.34
CA SER A 70 29.36 -4.42 1.04
C SER A 70 29.41 -3.41 -0.09
N ILE A 71 29.77 -3.92 -1.27
CA ILE A 71 29.77 -3.16 -2.51
C ILE A 71 28.77 -3.78 -3.48
N ASN A 72 27.82 -2.96 -3.93
CA ASN A 72 26.95 -3.25 -5.06
C ASN A 72 27.39 -2.37 -6.22
N TYR A 73 27.41 -2.91 -7.43
CA TYR A 73 27.83 -2.15 -8.59
C TYR A 73 27.08 -2.57 -9.85
N TYR A 74 26.97 -1.63 -10.79
CA TYR A 74 26.51 -1.90 -12.15
C TYR A 74 27.68 -1.69 -13.11
N ALA A 75 28.01 -2.71 -13.89
CA ALA A 75 29.09 -2.66 -14.87
C ALA A 75 28.75 -3.52 -16.11
N GLU A 76 29.24 -3.10 -17.27
CA GLU A 76 29.31 -3.93 -18.47
C GLU A 76 30.71 -4.57 -18.51
N ILE A 77 30.78 -5.90 -18.44
CA ILE A 77 32.05 -6.64 -18.38
C ILE A 77 32.17 -7.48 -19.67
N PRO A 78 33.11 -7.14 -20.58
CA PRO A 78 33.39 -7.94 -21.78
C PRO A 78 33.78 -9.38 -21.44
N GLU A 79 33.57 -10.31 -22.37
CA GLU A 79 33.98 -11.70 -22.21
C GLU A 79 35.51 -11.79 -22.03
N GLY A 80 35.96 -12.51 -21.00
CA GLY A 80 37.39 -12.60 -20.64
C GLY A 80 37.92 -11.43 -19.80
N ALA A 81 37.15 -10.35 -19.59
CA ALA A 81 37.51 -9.26 -18.68
C ALA A 81 36.96 -9.51 -17.27
N ALA A 82 37.51 -8.84 -16.25
CA ALA A 82 37.02 -8.93 -14.88
C ALA A 82 37.16 -7.61 -14.12
N LEU A 83 36.33 -7.45 -13.09
CA LEU A 83 36.37 -6.31 -12.19
C LEU A 83 36.35 -6.83 -10.75
N ARG A 84 37.30 -6.37 -9.94
CA ARG A 84 37.45 -6.78 -8.53
C ARG A 84 37.38 -5.56 -7.64
N PHE A 85 36.71 -5.70 -6.52
CA PHE A 85 36.66 -4.66 -5.49
C PHE A 85 37.42 -5.10 -4.27
N GLU A 86 38.09 -4.16 -3.63
CA GLU A 86 38.66 -4.34 -2.29
C GLU A 86 38.22 -3.20 -1.38
N VAL A 87 38.03 -3.50 -0.10
CA VAL A 87 37.65 -2.53 0.93
C VAL A 87 38.63 -2.54 2.09
N SER A 88 38.78 -1.39 2.73
CA SER A 88 39.58 -1.22 3.95
C SER A 88 38.84 -0.27 4.89
N ALA A 89 38.89 -0.57 6.19
CA ALA A 89 38.19 0.17 7.23
C ALA A 89 39.19 0.84 8.19
N GLY A 90 38.92 2.09 8.54
CA GLY A 90 39.76 2.96 9.36
C GLY A 90 39.10 3.36 10.67
N ASP A 91 39.89 3.38 11.74
CA ASP A 91 39.46 3.84 13.08
C ASP A 91 39.77 5.34 13.30
N ASN A 92 39.29 5.89 14.41
CA ASN A 92 39.52 7.30 14.77
C ASN A 92 40.98 7.63 15.16
N ASN A 93 41.85 6.63 15.27
CA ASN A 93 43.26 6.82 15.57
C ASN A 93 44.13 6.81 14.30
N GLY A 94 43.50 6.66 13.11
CA GLY A 94 44.19 6.59 11.83
C GLY A 94 44.77 5.20 11.52
N ASN A 95 44.39 4.17 12.27
CA ASN A 95 44.75 2.79 11.94
C ASN A 95 43.77 2.24 10.90
N TRP A 96 44.31 1.48 9.94
CA TRP A 96 43.53 0.88 8.85
C TRP A 96 43.66 -0.64 8.87
N SER A 97 42.56 -1.32 8.53
CA SER A 97 42.57 -2.75 8.24
C SER A 97 43.42 -3.05 7.01
N ALA A 98 43.83 -4.31 6.85
CA ALA A 98 44.28 -4.81 5.55
C ALA A 98 43.19 -4.58 4.48
N TRP A 99 43.58 -4.61 3.21
CA TRP A 99 42.63 -4.65 2.10
C TRP A 99 42.00 -6.04 2.03
N HIS A 100 40.68 -6.08 1.94
CA HIS A 100 39.91 -7.32 1.80
C HIS A 100 39.17 -7.31 0.47
N GLU A 101 39.32 -8.38 -0.31
CA GLU A 101 38.61 -8.54 -1.58
C GLU A 101 37.12 -8.78 -1.33
N VAL A 102 36.28 -8.10 -2.10
CA VAL A 102 34.84 -8.29 -2.13
C VAL A 102 34.57 -9.37 -3.18
N GLU A 103 34.23 -10.58 -2.74
CA GLU A 103 34.13 -11.76 -3.60
C GLU A 103 33.09 -11.63 -4.72
N SER A 104 32.05 -10.81 -4.54
CA SER A 104 31.04 -10.50 -5.57
C SER A 104 30.24 -9.24 -5.23
N SER A 105 29.55 -8.66 -6.22
CA SER A 105 28.48 -7.69 -5.95
C SER A 105 27.49 -8.35 -4.98
N GLU A 106 27.22 -7.72 -3.82
CA GLU A 106 26.39 -8.23 -2.71
C GLU A 106 27.10 -9.06 -1.63
N ALA A 107 28.43 -9.25 -1.69
CA ALA A 107 29.19 -9.89 -0.61
C ALA A 107 29.55 -8.88 0.50
N ASP A 108 29.39 -9.28 1.76
CA ASP A 108 29.82 -8.50 2.93
C ASP A 108 31.26 -8.87 3.32
N VAL A 109 32.08 -7.85 3.53
CA VAL A 109 33.38 -7.98 4.20
C VAL A 109 33.19 -7.57 5.66
N HIS A 110 33.50 -8.48 6.57
CA HIS A 110 33.46 -8.24 8.01
C HIS A 110 34.83 -7.86 8.54
N PHE A 111 34.87 -6.97 9.52
CA PHE A 111 36.07 -6.50 10.17
C PHE A 111 36.03 -6.79 11.67
N ASP A 112 37.17 -7.20 12.22
CA ASP A 112 37.36 -7.38 13.66
C ASP A 112 37.56 -6.00 14.32
N GLY A 113 36.47 -5.31 14.64
CA GLY A 113 36.51 -3.99 15.29
C GLY A 113 35.30 -3.11 15.00
N SER A 114 35.38 -1.85 15.41
CA SER A 114 34.38 -0.82 15.14
C SER A 114 35.07 0.34 14.44
N TYR A 115 34.67 0.60 13.21
CA TYR A 115 35.32 1.54 12.31
C TYR A 115 34.34 2.65 11.93
N ASP A 116 34.82 3.81 11.50
CA ASP A 116 33.95 4.93 11.12
C ASP A 116 34.45 5.68 9.88
N THR A 117 35.45 5.12 9.23
CA THR A 117 36.00 5.61 7.97
C THR A 117 36.24 4.41 7.08
N TYR A 118 35.97 4.49 5.80
CA TYR A 118 36.23 3.42 4.85
C TYR A 118 36.85 3.96 3.56
N ARG A 119 37.49 3.06 2.82
CA ARG A 119 37.92 3.29 1.45
C ARG A 119 37.73 2.02 0.65
N TYR A 120 37.50 2.17 -0.65
CA TYR A 120 37.42 1.06 -1.58
C TYR A 120 38.31 1.30 -2.78
N ARG A 121 38.73 0.22 -3.43
CA ARG A 121 39.42 0.30 -4.71
C ARG A 121 38.90 -0.73 -5.68
N VAL A 122 39.00 -0.38 -6.96
CA VAL A 122 38.53 -1.20 -8.08
C VAL A 122 39.72 -1.57 -8.95
N VAL A 123 39.87 -2.86 -9.20
CA VAL A 123 40.89 -3.41 -10.09
C VAL A 123 40.22 -3.82 -11.40
N PHE A 124 40.68 -3.23 -12.51
CA PHE A 124 40.21 -3.56 -13.85
C PHE A 124 41.14 -4.58 -14.49
N VAL A 125 40.60 -5.74 -14.85
CA VAL A 125 41.32 -6.79 -15.58
C VAL A 125 40.79 -6.78 -17.02
N ARG A 126 41.68 -6.50 -17.97
CA ARG A 126 41.34 -6.53 -19.41
C ARG A 126 41.21 -7.97 -19.89
N SER A 127 40.36 -8.18 -20.90
CA SER A 127 40.34 -9.41 -21.67
C SER A 127 41.62 -9.55 -22.52
N GLU A 128 41.92 -10.76 -22.98
CA GLU A 128 43.09 -11.05 -23.82
C GLU A 128 43.11 -10.23 -25.13
N ASP A 129 41.94 -9.85 -25.64
CA ASP A 129 41.75 -9.02 -26.83
C ASP A 129 41.73 -7.50 -26.53
N GLY A 130 42.04 -7.10 -25.29
CA GLY A 130 42.28 -5.71 -24.90
C GLY A 130 41.05 -4.91 -24.44
N HIS A 131 39.86 -5.51 -24.39
CA HIS A 131 38.65 -4.84 -23.93
C HIS A 131 38.65 -4.67 -22.39
N SER A 132 38.19 -3.52 -21.91
CA SER A 132 38.12 -3.18 -20.48
C SER A 132 36.67 -3.11 -19.98
N PRO A 133 36.39 -3.54 -18.74
CA PRO A 133 35.08 -3.36 -18.11
C PRO A 133 34.64 -1.89 -18.05
N GLN A 134 33.34 -1.63 -18.21
CA GLN A 134 32.73 -0.31 -18.07
C GLN A 134 31.91 -0.26 -16.77
N LEU A 135 32.49 0.35 -15.73
CA LEU A 135 31.80 0.56 -14.44
C LEU A 135 30.89 1.79 -14.53
N ARG A 136 29.61 1.61 -14.19
CA ARG A 136 28.58 2.66 -14.34
C ARG A 136 28.14 3.25 -13.00
N GLU A 137 28.03 2.40 -11.98
CA GLU A 137 27.55 2.78 -10.65
C GLU A 137 28.25 1.92 -9.59
N VAL A 138 28.59 2.56 -8.47
CA VAL A 138 29.05 1.88 -7.26
C VAL A 138 28.22 2.39 -6.09
N GLN A 139 27.74 1.45 -5.29
CA GLN A 139 27.00 1.71 -4.07
C GLN A 139 27.69 0.96 -2.93
N VAL A 140 28.15 1.72 -1.94
CA VAL A 140 28.80 1.15 -0.75
C VAL A 140 27.80 1.23 0.40
N SER A 141 27.56 0.09 1.05
CA SER A 141 26.74 0.00 2.25
C SER A 141 27.59 -0.45 3.41
N TYR A 142 27.37 0.14 4.59
CA TYR A 142 28.07 -0.22 5.81
C TYR A 142 27.08 -0.39 6.95
N ASP A 143 27.36 -1.39 7.79
CA ASP A 143 26.50 -1.79 8.89
C ASP A 143 27.31 -2.19 10.13
N TYR A 144 26.67 -2.11 11.30
CA TYR A 144 27.22 -2.53 12.58
C TYR A 144 26.58 -3.85 13.03
N VAL A 145 27.22 -4.95 12.68
CA VAL A 145 26.82 -6.30 13.06
C VAL A 145 27.33 -6.60 14.46
N ILE A 146 26.46 -6.56 15.47
CA ILE A 146 26.86 -6.91 16.84
C ILE A 146 27.47 -8.33 16.90
N PRO A 147 28.59 -8.56 17.61
CA PRO A 147 29.25 -9.87 17.64
C PRO A 147 28.33 -11.03 18.04
N SER A 148 27.28 -10.81 18.83
CA SER A 148 26.27 -11.83 19.14
C SER A 148 25.46 -12.33 17.94
N MET A 149 25.43 -11.58 16.83
CA MET A 149 24.87 -12.03 15.54
C MET A 149 25.84 -12.88 14.70
N LEU A 150 27.14 -12.85 15.02
CA LEU A 150 28.20 -13.63 14.36
C LEU A 150 28.68 -14.81 15.22
N GLN A 151 28.42 -14.78 16.52
CA GLN A 151 28.67 -15.90 17.42
C GLN A 151 27.79 -17.08 16.97
N PRO A 152 28.34 -18.30 16.82
CA PRO A 152 27.51 -19.48 16.91
C PRO A 152 26.98 -19.48 18.34
N GLU A 153 25.73 -19.05 18.55
CA GLU A 153 25.03 -19.40 19.78
C GLU A 153 25.27 -20.89 19.97
N VAL A 154 25.79 -21.24 21.15
CA VAL A 154 26.07 -22.60 21.57
C VAL A 154 24.95 -23.47 21.04
N TYR A 155 25.31 -24.39 20.14
CA TYR A 155 24.46 -25.46 19.66
C TYR A 155 24.07 -26.27 20.90
N VAL A 156 23.06 -25.82 21.64
CA VAL A 156 22.18 -26.77 22.30
C VAL A 156 21.58 -27.48 21.12
N GLN A 157 22.03 -28.70 20.87
CA GLN A 157 21.36 -29.61 19.96
C GLN A 157 19.92 -29.75 20.47
N GLN A 158 19.05 -28.83 20.07
CA GLN A 158 17.65 -29.11 20.06
C GLN A 158 17.51 -30.15 18.98
N GLN A 159 17.32 -31.39 19.43
CA GLN A 159 16.74 -32.43 18.60
C GLN A 159 15.63 -31.79 17.77
N SER A 160 15.69 -32.00 16.46
CA SER A 160 14.57 -31.76 15.54
C SER A 160 13.27 -31.98 16.30
N ARG A 161 12.50 -30.92 16.50
CA ARG A 161 11.23 -30.99 17.25
C ARG A 161 10.13 -31.61 16.39
N GLY A 162 10.47 -32.04 15.17
CA GLY A 162 9.61 -32.81 14.29
C GLY A 162 8.62 -31.93 13.51
N VAL A 163 8.93 -30.65 13.27
CA VAL A 163 8.05 -29.79 12.50
C VAL A 163 7.98 -30.27 11.05
N LEU A 164 6.81 -30.76 10.66
CA LEU A 164 6.60 -31.31 9.31
C LEU A 164 6.83 -30.23 8.24
N LYS A 165 7.62 -30.58 7.22
CA LYS A 165 7.78 -29.76 6.02
C LYS A 165 6.40 -29.53 5.39
N PRO A 166 5.98 -28.26 5.18
CA PRO A 166 4.69 -28.00 4.55
C PRO A 166 4.68 -28.50 3.10
N SER A 167 3.48 -28.75 2.57
CA SER A 167 3.32 -29.05 1.14
C SER A 167 3.81 -27.86 0.32
N ILE A 168 4.86 -28.11 -0.47
CA ILE A 168 5.54 -27.11 -1.29
C ILE A 168 5.52 -27.60 -2.73
N VAL A 169 5.03 -26.74 -3.63
CA VAL A 169 5.11 -26.98 -5.07
C VAL A 169 6.58 -26.80 -5.48
N SER A 170 7.19 -27.89 -5.94
CA SER A 170 8.61 -27.90 -6.32
C SER A 170 8.85 -27.02 -7.55
N ARG A 171 10.11 -26.60 -7.74
CA ARG A 171 10.54 -25.87 -8.94
C ARG A 171 10.09 -26.53 -10.24
N ARG A 172 10.20 -27.86 -10.32
CA ARG A 172 9.76 -28.64 -11.47
C ARG A 172 8.26 -28.51 -11.70
N ASP A 173 7.45 -28.63 -10.64
CA ASP A 173 6.00 -28.73 -10.74
C ASP A 173 5.32 -27.39 -11.07
N TRP A 174 5.94 -26.26 -10.75
CA TRP A 174 5.46 -24.94 -11.21
C TRP A 174 6.09 -24.46 -12.53
N GLY A 175 6.99 -25.26 -13.11
CA GLY A 175 7.64 -24.95 -14.39
C GLY A 175 8.68 -23.84 -14.27
N ALA A 176 9.53 -23.89 -13.25
CA ALA A 176 10.67 -22.99 -13.10
C ALA A 176 11.65 -23.14 -14.28
N ARG A 177 12.13 -22.01 -14.81
CA ARG A 177 13.31 -22.06 -15.67
C ARG A 177 14.58 -22.36 -14.86
N GLN A 178 15.60 -22.84 -15.56
CA GLN A 178 16.94 -23.04 -15.01
C GLN A 178 17.56 -21.69 -14.63
N PRO A 179 18.39 -21.63 -13.57
CA PRO A 179 19.12 -20.41 -13.25
C PRO A 179 20.10 -20.04 -14.38
N LYS A 180 20.36 -18.74 -14.58
CA LYS A 180 21.32 -18.24 -15.59
C LYS A 180 22.77 -18.58 -15.24
N LYS A 181 23.09 -18.67 -13.95
CA LYS A 181 24.43 -18.97 -13.43
C LYS A 181 24.35 -20.05 -12.35
N GLY A 182 25.49 -20.66 -12.02
CA GLY A 182 25.60 -21.58 -10.88
C GLY A 182 25.20 -20.92 -9.55
N TYR A 183 24.86 -21.74 -8.56
CA TYR A 183 24.50 -21.27 -7.23
C TYR A 183 25.68 -21.28 -6.28
N SER A 184 25.74 -20.24 -5.43
CA SER A 184 26.54 -20.22 -4.21
C SER A 184 25.71 -20.74 -3.04
N TYR A 185 26.35 -21.44 -2.12
CA TYR A 185 25.68 -22.11 -1.00
C TYR A 185 25.97 -21.42 0.33
N HIS A 186 25.03 -21.48 1.26
CA HIS A 186 25.16 -20.99 2.62
C HIS A 186 24.46 -21.93 3.61
N SER A 187 24.68 -21.67 4.90
CA SER A 187 23.94 -22.32 5.98
C SER A 187 22.94 -21.33 6.56
N PRO A 188 21.62 -21.56 6.44
CA PRO A 188 20.60 -20.67 7.01
C PRO A 188 20.79 -20.40 8.50
N ARG A 189 20.82 -19.12 8.89
CA ARG A 189 20.89 -18.64 10.28
C ARG A 189 19.85 -17.57 10.61
N LYS A 190 19.25 -16.93 9.61
CA LYS A 190 18.17 -15.94 9.76
C LYS A 190 17.12 -16.10 8.66
N LEU A 191 15.92 -15.60 8.92
CA LEU A 191 14.80 -15.60 7.98
C LEU A 191 14.32 -14.16 7.75
N THR A 192 14.00 -13.81 6.51
CA THR A 192 13.45 -12.48 6.18
C THR A 192 12.11 -12.60 5.49
N ILE A 193 11.11 -11.90 6.02
CA ILE A 193 9.77 -11.84 5.45
C ILE A 193 9.72 -10.72 4.41
N HIS A 194 9.12 -11.04 3.26
CA HIS A 194 8.91 -10.12 2.16
C HIS A 194 7.43 -10.07 1.76
N HIS A 195 7.03 -8.94 1.17
CA HIS A 195 5.87 -8.89 0.29
C HIS A 195 6.34 -8.74 -1.16
N THR A 196 5.47 -8.96 -2.14
CA THR A 196 5.85 -8.69 -3.55
C THR A 196 5.76 -7.23 -3.92
N TYR A 197 4.93 -6.45 -3.20
CA TYR A 197 4.39 -5.15 -3.64
C TYR A 197 3.55 -5.31 -4.93
N ARG A 198 4.11 -5.86 -6.01
CA ARG A 198 3.38 -6.31 -7.20
C ARG A 198 3.78 -7.74 -7.59
N PRO A 199 2.82 -8.62 -7.91
CA PRO A 199 1.38 -8.36 -7.98
C PRO A 199 0.70 -8.27 -6.61
N LEU A 200 -0.51 -7.71 -6.60
CA LEU A 200 -1.41 -7.74 -5.45
C LEU A 200 -1.87 -9.18 -5.17
N ALA A 201 -2.26 -9.46 -3.92
CA ALA A 201 -2.80 -10.76 -3.53
C ALA A 201 -4.07 -11.09 -4.34
N SER A 202 -4.92 -10.10 -4.62
CA SER A 202 -6.13 -10.26 -5.46
C SER A 202 -5.83 -10.70 -6.90
N SER A 203 -4.61 -10.43 -7.37
CA SER A 203 -4.15 -10.72 -8.73
C SER A 203 -3.36 -12.03 -8.82
N PHE A 204 -3.22 -12.75 -7.71
CA PHE A 204 -2.51 -14.03 -7.68
C PHE A 204 -3.28 -15.11 -8.47
N LYS A 205 -2.58 -15.77 -9.40
CA LYS A 205 -3.15 -16.79 -10.32
C LYS A 205 -2.36 -18.12 -10.30
N GLY A 206 -1.69 -18.43 -9.20
CA GLY A 206 -0.91 -19.67 -9.08
C GLY A 206 0.45 -19.60 -9.75
N ALA A 207 0.89 -20.71 -10.34
CA ALA A 207 2.23 -20.88 -10.91
C ALA A 207 2.56 -19.85 -12.02
N SER A 208 1.56 -19.34 -12.75
CA SER A 208 1.77 -18.29 -13.76
C SER A 208 2.28 -16.99 -13.14
N THR A 209 1.79 -16.61 -11.95
CA THR A 209 2.29 -15.46 -11.20
C THR A 209 3.74 -15.66 -10.81
N ILE A 210 4.10 -16.86 -10.34
CA ILE A 210 5.48 -17.17 -9.90
C ILE A 210 6.46 -17.13 -11.08
N ARG A 211 6.09 -17.68 -12.24
CA ARG A 211 6.88 -17.55 -13.47
C ARG A 211 7.04 -16.10 -13.91
N GLY A 212 5.99 -15.28 -13.76
CA GLY A 212 6.07 -13.84 -14.04
C GLY A 212 7.12 -13.14 -13.16
N ILE A 213 7.15 -13.46 -11.87
CA ILE A 213 8.15 -12.93 -10.92
C ILE A 213 9.56 -13.44 -11.28
N GLN A 214 9.73 -14.73 -11.58
CA GLN A 214 11.01 -15.30 -12.01
C GLN A 214 11.53 -14.62 -13.28
N ASN A 215 10.67 -14.44 -14.29
CA ASN A 215 11.04 -13.77 -15.53
C ASN A 215 11.46 -12.32 -15.28
N TYR A 216 10.70 -11.58 -14.47
CA TYR A 216 11.08 -10.20 -14.12
C TYR A 216 12.45 -10.13 -13.44
N HIS A 217 12.70 -10.98 -12.43
CA HIS A 217 13.98 -11.03 -11.74
C HIS A 217 15.15 -11.41 -12.67
N MET A 218 14.96 -12.38 -13.55
CA MET A 218 16.04 -12.83 -14.43
C MET A 218 16.25 -11.93 -15.64
N ASP A 219 15.18 -11.51 -16.29
CA ASP A 219 15.24 -10.82 -17.58
C ASP A 219 15.30 -9.30 -17.41
N SER A 220 14.62 -8.74 -16.40
CA SER A 220 14.64 -7.30 -16.14
C SER A 220 15.71 -6.89 -15.13
N ASN A 221 15.87 -7.61 -14.02
CA ASN A 221 16.89 -7.28 -13.02
C ASN A 221 18.25 -7.94 -13.29
N GLY A 222 18.34 -8.87 -14.26
CA GLY A 222 19.58 -9.57 -14.60
C GLY A 222 20.02 -10.63 -13.59
N TRP A 223 19.17 -10.99 -12.61
CA TRP A 223 19.53 -11.93 -11.55
C TRP A 223 19.68 -13.36 -12.10
N SER A 224 20.45 -14.19 -11.38
CA SER A 224 20.63 -15.59 -11.77
C SER A 224 19.32 -16.38 -11.75
N ASP A 225 18.45 -16.09 -10.78
CA ASP A 225 17.15 -16.74 -10.61
C ASP A 225 16.21 -15.84 -9.79
N ILE A 226 14.97 -16.28 -9.57
CA ILE A 226 14.02 -15.66 -8.63
C ILE A 226 14.70 -15.37 -7.28
N GLY A 227 14.55 -14.15 -6.75
CA GLY A 227 15.32 -13.72 -5.57
C GLY A 227 14.97 -14.41 -4.25
N TYR A 228 13.74 -14.92 -4.10
CA TYR A 228 13.24 -15.52 -2.85
C TYR A 228 13.41 -17.05 -2.81
N HIS A 229 13.41 -17.61 -1.61
CA HIS A 229 13.46 -19.07 -1.39
C HIS A 229 12.08 -19.70 -1.35
N PHE A 230 11.10 -18.98 -0.80
CA PHE A 230 9.70 -19.41 -0.77
C PHE A 230 8.77 -18.27 -1.17
N LEU A 231 7.74 -18.57 -1.95
CA LEU A 231 6.68 -17.64 -2.31
C LEU A 231 5.33 -18.23 -1.94
N ILE A 232 4.53 -17.47 -1.22
CA ILE A 232 3.26 -17.93 -0.65
C ILE A 232 2.13 -17.13 -1.30
N GLY A 233 1.29 -17.83 -2.05
CA GLY A 233 0.12 -17.26 -2.69
C GLY A 233 -1.16 -17.60 -1.95
N THR A 234 -2.09 -16.66 -1.88
CA THR A 234 -3.45 -16.89 -1.39
C THR A 234 -4.44 -16.61 -2.52
N TYR A 235 -5.21 -17.62 -2.91
CA TYR A 235 -6.28 -17.46 -3.90
C TYR A 235 -7.44 -16.67 -3.32
N SER A 236 -8.29 -16.09 -4.17
CA SER A 236 -9.51 -15.38 -3.75
C SER A 236 -10.50 -16.27 -2.98
N SER A 237 -10.41 -17.59 -3.11
CA SER A 237 -11.15 -18.56 -2.30
C SER A 237 -10.67 -18.66 -0.85
N GLY A 238 -9.53 -18.05 -0.53
CA GLY A 238 -8.82 -18.20 0.74
C GLY A 238 -7.90 -19.43 0.79
N SER A 239 -7.88 -20.28 -0.24
CA SER A 239 -6.94 -21.41 -0.34
C SER A 239 -5.51 -20.89 -0.53
N THR A 240 -4.53 -21.55 0.06
CA THR A 240 -3.10 -21.15 -0.02
C THR A 240 -2.26 -22.17 -0.75
N VAL A 241 -1.18 -21.69 -1.36
CA VAL A 241 -0.17 -22.53 -2.00
C VAL A 241 1.22 -21.94 -1.75
N ILE A 242 2.19 -22.81 -1.47
CA ILE A 242 3.58 -22.44 -1.22
C ILE A 242 4.42 -22.96 -2.39
N TYR A 243 5.18 -22.08 -3.03
CA TYR A 243 6.10 -22.42 -4.11
C TYR A 243 7.54 -22.34 -3.65
N GLN A 244 8.34 -23.32 -4.08
CA GLN A 244 9.79 -23.29 -3.92
C GLN A 244 10.39 -22.33 -4.94
N GLY A 245 11.07 -21.28 -4.46
CA GLY A 245 11.97 -20.44 -5.25
C GLY A 245 13.36 -21.06 -5.31
N ARG A 246 14.39 -20.35 -4.85
CA ARG A 246 15.74 -20.93 -4.68
C ARG A 246 15.74 -22.01 -3.60
N PRO A 247 16.61 -23.05 -3.70
CA PRO A 247 16.83 -23.98 -2.59
C PRO A 247 17.25 -23.23 -1.33
N GLU A 248 16.76 -23.63 -0.17
CA GLU A 248 16.96 -22.90 1.09
C GLU A 248 18.41 -22.82 1.57
N ASN A 249 19.34 -23.61 1.02
CA ASN A 249 20.78 -23.56 1.28
C ASN A 249 21.56 -22.83 0.18
N VAL A 250 20.89 -22.17 -0.75
CA VAL A 250 21.48 -21.40 -1.86
C VAL A 250 21.25 -19.91 -1.61
N ILE A 251 22.26 -19.08 -1.80
CA ILE A 251 22.17 -17.65 -1.49
C ILE A 251 21.06 -16.99 -2.33
N GLY A 252 20.20 -16.22 -1.66
CA GLY A 252 19.10 -15.46 -2.24
C GLY A 252 19.55 -14.23 -3.05
N ALA A 253 18.58 -13.50 -3.57
CA ALA A 253 18.76 -12.14 -4.11
C ALA A 253 17.58 -11.25 -3.68
N HIS A 254 17.21 -11.35 -2.41
CA HIS A 254 16.00 -10.71 -1.87
C HIS A 254 16.30 -9.56 -0.92
N THR A 255 17.49 -9.51 -0.33
CA THR A 255 17.90 -8.50 0.65
C THR A 255 19.36 -8.13 0.39
N GLY A 256 19.57 -7.09 -0.42
CA GLY A 256 20.91 -6.63 -0.80
C GLY A 256 21.75 -6.30 0.44
N GLY A 257 22.97 -6.84 0.52
CA GLY A 257 23.85 -6.73 1.70
C GLY A 257 23.44 -7.60 2.90
N ALA A 258 22.47 -8.51 2.75
CA ALA A 258 22.14 -9.48 3.82
C ALA A 258 21.55 -10.80 3.28
N ASN A 259 21.90 -11.21 2.05
CA ASN A 259 21.42 -12.47 1.44
C ASN A 259 22.11 -13.71 2.05
N THR A 260 23.37 -13.61 2.48
CA THR A 260 24.11 -14.73 3.06
C THR A 260 23.52 -15.17 4.40
N ASN A 261 23.43 -16.48 4.62
CA ASN A 261 22.82 -17.09 5.80
C ASN A 261 21.34 -16.70 6.02
N ASN A 262 20.67 -16.14 5.01
CA ASN A 262 19.33 -15.58 5.12
C ASN A 262 18.36 -16.23 4.14
N VAL A 263 17.24 -16.75 4.66
CA VAL A 263 16.18 -17.34 3.83
C VAL A 263 15.01 -16.37 3.71
N GLY A 264 14.85 -15.80 2.52
CA GLY A 264 13.71 -14.98 2.13
C GLY A 264 12.42 -15.75 1.90
N VAL A 265 11.41 -15.46 2.72
CA VAL A 265 10.03 -15.97 2.61
C VAL A 265 9.12 -14.82 2.17
N ASN A 266 8.57 -14.93 0.97
CA ASN A 266 7.75 -13.91 0.37
C ASN A 266 6.26 -14.28 0.43
N LEU A 267 5.42 -13.37 0.90
CA LEU A 267 3.96 -13.48 0.83
C LEU A 267 3.45 -12.57 -0.30
N ILE A 268 2.78 -13.14 -1.31
CA ILE A 268 2.35 -12.40 -2.51
C ILE A 268 1.27 -11.38 -2.14
N GLY A 269 1.57 -10.09 -2.31
CA GLY A 269 0.67 -8.97 -2.09
C GLY A 269 1.38 -7.65 -1.80
N ASP A 270 0.58 -6.62 -1.54
CA ASP A 270 0.98 -5.29 -1.06
C ASP A 270 0.37 -5.03 0.33
N TYR A 271 1.08 -5.42 1.37
CA TYR A 271 0.58 -5.33 2.76
C TYR A 271 0.72 -3.94 3.40
N ASP A 272 1.01 -2.91 2.63
CA ASP A 272 0.74 -1.52 3.04
C ASP A 272 -0.73 -1.14 2.82
N ILE A 273 -1.42 -1.80 1.88
CA ILE A 273 -2.81 -1.48 1.50
C ILE A 273 -3.76 -2.68 1.56
N GLU A 274 -3.26 -3.91 1.42
CA GLU A 274 -4.02 -5.15 1.49
C GLU A 274 -3.98 -5.73 2.91
N GLN A 275 -5.08 -6.37 3.32
CA GLN A 275 -5.09 -7.16 4.55
C GLN A 275 -4.41 -8.52 4.30
N VAL A 276 -3.59 -8.95 5.26
CA VAL A 276 -3.03 -10.30 5.26
C VAL A 276 -4.15 -11.30 5.51
N HIS A 277 -4.46 -12.13 4.52
CA HIS A 277 -5.47 -13.18 4.66
C HIS A 277 -5.05 -14.19 5.75
N PRO A 278 -5.95 -14.60 6.68
CA PRO A 278 -5.60 -15.51 7.78
C PRO A 278 -4.95 -16.82 7.34
N ASN A 279 -5.44 -17.43 6.25
CA ASN A 279 -4.83 -18.65 5.72
C ASN A 279 -3.43 -18.40 5.17
N GLY A 280 -3.20 -17.26 4.48
CA GLY A 280 -1.88 -16.87 3.99
C GLY A 280 -0.89 -16.65 5.13
N TYR A 281 -1.35 -16.01 6.21
CA TYR A 281 -0.59 -15.89 7.45
C TYR A 281 -0.23 -17.26 8.05
N LYS A 282 -1.21 -18.16 8.21
CA LYS A 282 -0.97 -19.54 8.71
C LYS A 282 0.01 -20.31 7.84
N ALA A 283 -0.07 -20.18 6.50
CA ALA A 283 0.88 -20.79 5.58
C ALA A 283 2.30 -20.24 5.78
N MET A 284 2.44 -18.93 5.97
CA MET A 284 3.72 -18.30 6.29
C MET A 284 4.31 -18.79 7.61
N ILE A 285 3.51 -18.87 8.68
CA ILE A 285 3.96 -19.41 9.98
C ILE A 285 4.46 -20.85 9.84
N ARG A 286 3.77 -21.71 9.07
CA ARG A 286 4.21 -23.09 8.82
C ARG A 286 5.58 -23.16 8.13
N VAL A 287 5.80 -22.31 7.14
CA VAL A 287 7.11 -22.25 6.43
C VAL A 287 8.20 -21.76 7.37
N LEU A 288 7.96 -20.66 8.09
CA LEU A 288 8.94 -20.09 9.03
C LEU A 288 9.27 -21.07 10.16
N ALA A 289 8.27 -21.73 10.75
CA ALA A 289 8.47 -22.70 11.82
C ALA A 289 9.23 -23.95 11.35
N TRP A 290 8.90 -24.45 10.16
CA TRP A 290 9.66 -25.56 9.56
C TRP A 290 11.12 -25.17 9.31
N LEU A 291 11.39 -23.97 8.81
CA LEU A 291 12.76 -23.49 8.60
C LEU A 291 13.52 -23.30 9.92
N CYS A 292 12.87 -22.73 10.93
CA CYS A 292 13.42 -22.60 12.28
C CYS A 292 13.79 -23.96 12.89
N ASP A 293 12.90 -24.94 12.83
CA ASP A 293 13.15 -26.29 13.35
C ASP A 293 14.26 -27.00 12.55
N LYS A 294 14.16 -26.96 11.21
CA LYS A 294 15.11 -27.66 10.32
C LYS A 294 16.55 -27.16 10.48
N TYR A 295 16.74 -25.86 10.68
CA TYR A 295 18.05 -25.22 10.71
C TYR A 295 18.49 -24.77 12.11
N GLY A 296 17.69 -25.02 13.15
CA GLY A 296 17.97 -24.52 14.50
C GLY A 296 17.96 -22.99 14.60
N ILE A 297 17.19 -22.31 13.74
CA ILE A 297 17.12 -20.84 13.72
C ILE A 297 16.16 -20.40 14.82
N SER A 298 16.64 -19.54 15.72
CA SER A 298 15.79 -18.90 16.71
C SER A 298 14.64 -18.13 16.04
N PRO A 299 13.38 -18.26 16.50
CA PRO A 299 12.29 -17.42 16.00
C PRO A 299 12.57 -15.92 16.15
N ASN A 300 13.44 -15.50 17.06
CA ASN A 300 13.86 -14.10 17.17
C ASN A 300 14.69 -13.62 15.98
N SER A 301 15.32 -14.54 15.24
CA SER A 301 16.07 -14.28 14.01
C SER A 301 15.17 -14.24 12.75
N ILE A 302 13.89 -13.89 12.94
CA ILE A 302 12.93 -13.59 11.87
C ILE A 302 12.80 -12.07 11.75
N TYR A 303 13.09 -11.55 10.58
CA TYR A 303 13.15 -10.12 10.27
C TYR A 303 12.18 -9.75 9.15
N GLY A 304 11.87 -8.47 9.02
CA GLY A 304 11.28 -7.90 7.80
C GLY A 304 12.38 -7.36 6.89
N HIS A 305 12.15 -7.28 5.58
CA HIS A 305 13.14 -6.69 4.67
C HIS A 305 13.59 -5.27 5.08
N LYS A 306 12.65 -4.48 5.62
CA LYS A 306 12.89 -3.14 6.18
C LYS A 306 13.92 -3.10 7.32
N ASP A 307 14.20 -4.22 7.99
CA ASP A 307 15.26 -4.28 9.01
C ASP A 307 16.67 -4.21 8.40
N PHE A 308 16.82 -4.43 7.08
CA PHE A 308 18.11 -4.51 6.38
C PHE A 308 18.25 -3.53 5.23
N SER A 309 17.27 -2.67 4.96
CA SER A 309 17.35 -1.67 3.88
C SER A 309 16.26 -0.61 4.01
N SER A 310 16.45 0.54 3.36
CA SER A 310 15.45 1.61 3.26
C SER A 310 14.33 1.23 2.28
N THR A 311 13.48 0.30 2.70
CA THR A 311 12.34 -0.24 1.93
C THR A 311 11.06 -0.25 2.75
N LEU A 312 9.91 -0.26 2.08
CA LEU A 312 8.60 -0.48 2.72
C LEU A 312 8.30 -1.96 2.94
N CYS A 313 8.99 -2.86 2.24
CA CYS A 313 8.81 -4.31 2.36
C CYS A 313 9.11 -4.79 3.80
N PRO A 314 8.30 -5.65 4.44
CA PRO A 314 7.18 -6.45 3.90
C PRO A 314 5.81 -5.76 3.95
N GLY A 315 5.77 -4.44 4.06
CA GLY A 315 4.58 -3.64 4.27
C GLY A 315 4.19 -3.59 5.75
N SER A 316 3.61 -2.48 6.17
CA SER A 316 3.20 -2.22 7.56
C SER A 316 2.32 -3.33 8.14
N GLY A 317 1.42 -3.92 7.34
CA GLY A 317 0.54 -5.02 7.76
C GLY A 317 1.25 -6.32 8.16
N LEU A 318 2.50 -6.54 7.73
CA LEU A 318 3.35 -7.65 8.16
C LEU A 318 4.45 -7.20 9.13
N TYR A 319 5.09 -6.05 8.85
CA TYR A 319 6.22 -5.55 9.63
C TYR A 319 5.83 -5.28 11.09
N ASP A 320 4.70 -4.60 11.31
CA ASP A 320 4.21 -4.30 12.67
C ASP A 320 3.82 -5.57 13.45
N ARG A 321 3.61 -6.69 12.72
CA ARG A 321 3.26 -7.99 13.29
C ARG A 321 4.47 -8.88 13.55
N LEU A 322 5.71 -8.46 13.27
CA LEU A 322 6.92 -9.26 13.51
C LEU A 322 6.98 -9.82 14.94
N PRO A 323 6.72 -9.06 16.03
CA PRO A 323 6.69 -9.64 17.38
C PRO A 323 5.67 -10.76 17.55
N GLN A 324 4.49 -10.64 16.91
CA GLN A 324 3.46 -11.69 16.92
C GLN A 324 3.89 -12.91 16.10
N ILE A 325 4.46 -12.68 14.91
CA ILE A 325 4.96 -13.75 14.04
C ILE A 325 6.02 -14.59 14.76
N ARG A 326 6.98 -13.95 15.43
CA ARG A 326 8.02 -14.64 16.21
C ARG A 326 7.41 -15.52 17.31
N ARG A 327 6.39 -15.02 18.02
CA ARG A 327 5.64 -15.80 19.02
C ARG A 327 4.88 -16.97 18.40
N ASP A 328 4.17 -16.75 17.31
CA ASP A 328 3.36 -17.79 16.66
C ASP A 328 4.22 -18.89 16.07
N VAL A 329 5.39 -18.54 15.52
CA VAL A 329 6.40 -19.51 15.09
C VAL A 329 6.94 -20.30 16.27
N ALA A 330 7.35 -19.64 17.36
CA ALA A 330 7.82 -20.34 18.55
C ALA A 330 6.77 -21.31 19.12
N ASN A 331 5.50 -20.88 19.16
CA ASN A 331 4.38 -21.72 19.60
C ASN A 331 4.15 -22.91 18.66
N TYR A 332 4.19 -22.69 17.34
CA TYR A 332 4.03 -23.75 16.35
C TYR A 332 5.10 -24.82 16.50
N ILE A 333 6.36 -24.42 16.71
CA ILE A 333 7.48 -25.33 16.89
C ILE A 333 7.30 -26.20 18.14
N VAL A 334 6.74 -25.66 19.23
CA VAL A 334 6.56 -26.42 20.48
C VAL A 334 5.31 -27.31 20.45
N ARG A 335 4.22 -26.86 19.83
CA ARG A 335 2.90 -27.48 19.98
C ARG A 335 2.41 -28.23 18.74
N GLY A 336 3.12 -28.14 17.61
CA GLY A 336 2.71 -28.77 16.34
C GLY A 336 1.47 -28.14 15.69
N GLU A 337 0.89 -27.13 16.33
CA GLU A 337 -0.31 -26.43 15.88
C GLU A 337 -0.04 -24.92 15.87
N VAL A 338 -0.55 -24.22 14.85
CA VAL A 338 -0.77 -22.79 15.01
C VAL A 338 -1.88 -22.75 16.04
N GLN A 339 -1.61 -22.28 17.26
CA GLN A 339 -2.68 -22.12 18.25
C GLN A 339 -3.77 -21.35 17.53
N GLU A 340 -4.96 -21.96 17.40
CA GLU A 340 -6.10 -21.16 17.01
C GLU A 340 -6.15 -20.05 18.03
N ASP A 341 -5.89 -18.84 17.56
CA ASP A 341 -6.26 -17.69 18.32
C ASP A 341 -7.75 -17.90 18.58
N VAL A 342 -8.10 -18.27 19.81
CA VAL A 342 -9.49 -18.45 20.23
C VAL A 342 -10.25 -17.12 20.13
N ASN A 343 -9.54 -16.02 19.82
CA ASN A 343 -10.08 -14.74 19.35
C ASN A 343 -10.04 -14.51 17.83
N ALA A 344 -9.39 -15.38 17.04
CA ALA A 344 -9.63 -15.52 15.60
C ALA A 344 -10.85 -16.43 15.30
N GLN A 345 -11.69 -16.69 16.31
CA GLN A 345 -13.10 -16.90 16.06
C GLN A 345 -13.61 -15.68 15.28
N ALA A 346 -13.90 -15.90 14.00
CA ALA A 346 -14.87 -15.09 13.30
C ALA A 346 -14.58 -13.57 13.36
N SER A 347 -13.35 -13.12 13.10
CA SER A 347 -13.11 -11.68 13.11
C SER A 347 -13.86 -10.99 11.97
N GLY A 348 -14.48 -9.86 12.27
CA GLY A 348 -14.94 -8.89 11.27
C GLY A 348 -14.10 -7.62 11.35
N THR A 349 -14.15 -6.83 10.30
CA THR A 349 -13.41 -5.56 10.21
C THR A 349 -14.33 -4.40 10.52
N LEU A 350 -14.01 -3.60 11.54
CA LEU A 350 -14.54 -2.25 11.67
C LEU A 350 -13.60 -1.29 10.93
N ILE A 351 -14.03 -0.78 9.78
CA ILE A 351 -13.31 0.22 9.00
C ILE A 351 -14.04 1.55 9.03
N GLY A 352 -13.32 2.65 9.17
CA GLY A 352 -13.94 3.97 9.09
C GLY A 352 -12.94 5.02 8.71
N ALA A 353 -13.43 6.09 8.10
CA ALA A 353 -12.65 7.31 7.95
C ALA A 353 -12.99 8.29 9.06
N VAL A 354 -11.96 8.88 9.65
CA VAL A 354 -12.04 10.10 10.44
C VAL A 354 -11.90 11.29 9.50
N TYR A 355 -12.83 12.23 9.61
CA TYR A 355 -12.87 13.39 8.73
C TYR A 355 -13.33 14.63 9.49
N ASP A 356 -12.92 15.79 9.01
CA ASP A 356 -13.39 17.06 9.54
C ASP A 356 -14.83 17.22 9.10
N SER A 357 -15.77 17.05 10.04
CA SER A 357 -17.19 17.20 9.75
C SER A 357 -17.48 18.58 9.17
N ASN A 358 -16.71 19.61 9.55
CA ASN A 358 -16.91 20.97 9.08
C ASN A 358 -16.54 21.15 7.60
N LYS A 359 -15.65 20.30 7.08
CA LYS A 359 -15.13 20.35 5.69
C LYS A 359 -15.66 19.21 4.82
N GLY A 360 -16.49 18.32 5.38
CA GLY A 360 -17.09 17.19 4.70
C GLY A 360 -16.22 15.93 4.77
N SER A 361 -16.80 14.79 4.37
CA SER A 361 -16.15 13.50 4.57
C SER A 361 -14.85 13.33 3.79
N SER A 362 -14.67 14.02 2.65
CA SER A 362 -13.41 14.01 1.90
C SER A 362 -12.25 14.69 2.63
N ALA A 363 -12.52 15.56 3.62
CA ALA A 363 -11.50 16.21 4.43
C ALA A 363 -11.01 15.25 5.54
N ARG A 364 -10.20 14.28 5.15
CA ARG A 364 -9.65 13.25 6.04
C ARG A 364 -8.77 13.87 7.12
N ILE A 365 -8.96 13.43 8.37
CA ILE A 365 -8.15 13.89 9.50
C ILE A 365 -7.05 12.87 9.73
N SER A 366 -5.81 13.28 9.45
CA SER A 366 -4.62 12.53 9.80
C SER A 366 -4.29 12.67 11.29
N GLY A 367 -3.79 11.58 11.87
CA GLY A 367 -3.30 11.54 13.25
C GLY A 367 -4.39 11.60 14.31
N ALA A 368 -5.64 11.24 14.01
CA ALA A 368 -6.74 11.14 14.98
C ALA A 368 -6.73 9.77 15.65
N THR A 369 -6.90 9.73 16.97
CA THR A 369 -6.89 8.50 17.77
C THR A 369 -8.29 7.97 17.96
N VAL A 370 -8.55 6.77 17.44
CA VAL A 370 -9.76 5.97 17.66
C VAL A 370 -9.51 5.02 18.81
N THR A 371 -10.38 5.03 19.82
CA THR A 371 -10.31 4.17 21.02
C THR A 371 -11.61 3.40 21.17
N LEU A 372 -11.55 2.07 21.21
CA LEU A 372 -12.68 1.21 21.46
C LEU A 372 -12.92 1.01 22.96
N ASN A 373 -14.13 0.66 23.33
CA ASN A 373 -14.52 0.29 24.69
C ASN A 373 -13.80 -0.93 25.24
N ASN A 374 -13.29 -1.82 24.39
CA ASN A 374 -12.44 -2.94 24.79
C ASN A 374 -10.97 -2.53 25.02
N GLY A 375 -10.64 -1.23 24.92
CA GLY A 375 -9.30 -0.68 25.12
C GLY A 375 -8.43 -0.62 23.87
N SER A 376 -8.82 -1.23 22.74
CA SER A 376 -8.06 -1.18 21.49
C SER A 376 -7.97 0.26 20.95
N LYS A 377 -6.81 0.66 20.44
CA LYS A 377 -6.56 2.02 19.90
C LYS A 377 -5.85 1.99 18.55
N GLN A 378 -6.15 2.95 17.69
CA GLN A 378 -5.45 3.19 16.43
C GLN A 378 -5.43 4.68 16.11
N THR A 379 -4.34 5.15 15.51
CA THR A 379 -4.23 6.51 15.00
C THR A 379 -4.33 6.51 13.48
N THR A 380 -5.12 7.43 12.90
CA THR A 380 -5.32 7.50 11.45
C THR A 380 -4.07 8.00 10.71
N GLY A 381 -3.84 7.47 9.50
CA GLY A 381 -2.81 7.95 8.57
C GLY A 381 -3.26 9.17 7.76
N SER A 382 -2.50 9.55 6.73
CA SER A 382 -2.82 10.67 5.83
C SER A 382 -4.16 10.50 5.09
N ASP A 383 -4.62 9.27 4.91
CA ASP A 383 -5.92 8.90 4.34
C ASP A 383 -7.09 9.07 5.33
N GLY A 384 -6.80 9.37 6.60
CA GLY A 384 -7.76 9.48 7.69
C GLY A 384 -8.48 8.18 8.02
N ILE A 385 -7.99 7.01 7.61
CA ILE A 385 -8.70 5.74 7.80
C ILE A 385 -8.21 5.03 9.06
N PHE A 386 -9.14 4.41 9.78
CA PHE A 386 -8.88 3.43 10.84
C PHE A 386 -9.51 2.08 10.47
N ARG A 387 -8.90 1.00 10.96
CA ARG A 387 -9.27 -0.39 10.69
C ARG A 387 -8.98 -1.25 11.92
N PHE A 388 -10.02 -1.69 12.61
CA PHE A 388 -9.90 -2.66 13.70
C PHE A 388 -10.38 -4.04 13.22
N GLN A 389 -9.57 -5.07 13.49
CA GLN A 389 -10.03 -6.45 13.45
C GLN A 389 -10.58 -6.80 14.83
N LEU A 390 -11.83 -7.24 14.87
CA LEU A 390 -12.58 -7.44 16.11
C LEU A 390 -13.33 -8.76 16.03
N SER A 391 -13.38 -9.50 17.14
CA SER A 391 -14.28 -10.65 17.28
C SER A 391 -15.74 -10.21 17.08
N PRO A 392 -16.70 -11.13 16.80
CA PRO A 392 -18.10 -10.74 16.65
C PRO A 392 -18.62 -10.11 17.93
N GLY A 393 -19.20 -8.91 17.83
CA GLY A 393 -19.62 -8.16 19.01
C GLY A 393 -20.01 -6.73 18.69
N SER A 394 -20.62 -6.05 19.66
CA SER A 394 -20.94 -4.63 19.54
C SER A 394 -19.87 -3.78 20.23
N TYR A 395 -19.20 -2.95 19.44
CA TYR A 395 -18.09 -2.12 19.89
C TYR A 395 -18.49 -0.65 19.82
N SER A 396 -18.41 0.05 20.96
CA SER A 396 -18.40 1.50 20.95
C SER A 396 -16.98 2.01 20.81
N TYR A 397 -16.79 3.07 20.04
CA TYR A 397 -15.49 3.69 19.80
C TYR A 397 -15.62 5.20 19.86
N THR A 398 -14.59 5.82 20.40
CA THR A 398 -14.43 7.27 20.53
C THR A 398 -13.23 7.71 19.71
N VAL A 399 -13.41 8.71 18.87
CA VAL A 399 -12.37 9.32 18.08
C VAL A 399 -12.01 10.67 18.70
N SER A 400 -10.71 10.95 18.84
CA SER A 400 -10.19 12.19 19.40
C SER A 400 -9.00 12.70 18.58
N LYS A 401 -8.84 14.02 18.48
CA LYS A 401 -7.68 14.68 17.88
C LYS A 401 -7.51 16.04 18.54
N SER A 402 -6.29 16.41 18.87
CA SER A 402 -6.01 17.76 19.39
C SER A 402 -6.51 18.82 18.40
N GLY A 403 -7.22 19.83 18.90
CA GLY A 403 -7.89 20.82 18.06
C GLY A 403 -9.19 20.32 17.41
N PHE A 404 -9.78 19.21 17.89
CA PHE A 404 -11.10 18.69 17.49
C PHE A 404 -11.90 18.23 18.71
N LYS A 405 -13.23 18.40 18.69
CA LYS A 405 -14.11 17.79 19.69
C LYS A 405 -14.23 16.30 19.43
N SER A 406 -13.97 15.49 20.46
CA SER A 406 -14.11 14.03 20.38
C SER A 406 -15.55 13.63 20.03
N ASN A 407 -15.70 12.54 19.29
CA ASN A 407 -16.99 11.99 18.88
C ASN A 407 -16.99 10.47 19.07
N SER A 408 -18.15 9.87 19.33
CA SER A 408 -18.27 8.43 19.57
C SER A 408 -19.38 7.80 18.74
N SER A 409 -19.25 6.52 18.47
CA SER A 409 -20.29 5.72 17.79
C SER A 409 -20.19 4.25 18.21
N SER A 410 -21.11 3.42 17.73
CA SER A 410 -21.10 1.98 18.01
C SER A 410 -21.39 1.17 16.74
N ARG A 411 -20.74 0.02 16.59
CA ARG A 411 -20.97 -0.91 15.48
C ARG A 411 -20.97 -2.35 15.97
N THR A 412 -21.90 -3.13 15.42
CA THR A 412 -21.87 -4.59 15.55
C THR A 412 -21.01 -5.16 14.43
N VAL A 413 -19.99 -5.92 14.81
CA VAL A 413 -19.10 -6.65 13.92
C VAL A 413 -19.53 -8.11 13.93
N LYS A 414 -19.57 -8.74 12.76
CA LYS A 414 -19.85 -10.17 12.58
C LYS A 414 -18.68 -10.86 11.89
N SER A 415 -18.63 -12.19 12.01
CA SER A 415 -17.66 -13.05 11.33
C SER A 415 -17.50 -12.72 9.85
N GLY A 416 -16.28 -12.41 9.41
CA GLY A 416 -15.95 -12.20 7.99
C GLY A 416 -16.60 -10.95 7.37
N GLU A 417 -17.32 -10.13 8.14
CA GLU A 417 -17.97 -8.92 7.65
C GLU A 417 -17.05 -7.71 7.80
N THR A 418 -17.06 -6.84 6.79
CA THR A 418 -16.49 -5.49 6.92
C THR A 418 -17.63 -4.51 7.18
N VAL A 419 -17.67 -3.94 8.38
CA VAL A 419 -18.65 -2.93 8.79
C VAL A 419 -18.03 -1.54 8.78
N TRP A 420 -18.72 -0.59 8.17
CA TRP A 420 -18.26 0.79 8.06
C TRP A 420 -18.69 1.66 9.26
N GLY A 421 -17.72 2.28 9.91
CA GLY A 421 -17.84 3.12 11.10
C GLY A 421 -17.20 4.50 10.97
N SER A 422 -17.22 5.11 9.78
CA SER A 422 -16.64 6.45 9.58
C SER A 422 -17.25 7.48 10.53
N LEU A 423 -16.41 8.31 11.15
CA LEU A 423 -16.83 9.26 12.17
C LEU A 423 -16.21 10.63 11.93
N GLY A 424 -17.05 11.65 11.81
CA GLY A 424 -16.60 13.02 11.68
C GLY A 424 -16.20 13.61 13.03
N LEU A 425 -15.07 14.28 13.11
CA LEU A 425 -14.72 15.18 14.21
C LEU A 425 -15.01 16.61 13.79
N SER A 426 -15.64 17.40 14.65
CA SER A 426 -15.75 18.84 14.43
C SER A 426 -14.51 19.51 15.01
N GLY A 427 -13.82 20.34 14.23
CA GLY A 427 -12.71 21.17 14.71
C GLY A 427 -13.07 21.90 16.01
N GLY A 428 -12.16 21.82 16.96
CA GLY A 428 -12.13 22.47 18.26
C GLY A 428 -11.09 23.59 18.22
N SER A 429 -11.42 24.65 17.50
CA SER A 429 -10.97 26.01 17.79
C SER A 429 -12.26 26.83 17.84
N GLY A 430 -12.98 26.70 18.96
CA GLY A 430 -14.40 27.04 19.01
C GLY A 430 -15.24 26.15 18.09
N SER A 431 -16.55 26.08 18.31
CA SER A 431 -17.45 25.72 17.23
C SER A 431 -17.07 26.57 16.00
N PRO A 432 -17.02 26.04 14.76
CA PRO A 432 -17.21 26.94 13.64
C PRO A 432 -18.55 27.62 13.92
N SER A 433 -18.57 28.95 14.03
CA SER A 433 -19.82 29.68 14.06
C SER A 433 -20.65 29.13 12.91
N LYS A 434 -21.81 28.54 13.20
CA LYS A 434 -22.71 28.06 12.15
C LYS A 434 -22.91 29.23 11.17
N SER A 435 -22.71 28.99 9.88
CA SER A 435 -22.91 30.05 8.88
C SER A 435 -24.40 30.19 8.60
N LEU A 436 -24.89 31.42 8.63
CA LEU A 436 -26.30 31.70 8.36
C LEU A 436 -26.74 31.10 7.01
N SER A 437 -27.97 30.58 6.96
CA SER A 437 -28.57 30.06 5.75
C SER A 437 -28.69 31.17 4.69
N GLY A 438 -28.68 30.81 3.41
CA GLY A 438 -28.74 31.77 2.31
C GLY A 438 -28.20 31.21 0.98
N ALA A 439 -28.38 31.96 -0.12
CA ALA A 439 -28.06 31.50 -1.48
C ALA A 439 -26.62 30.99 -1.65
N HIS A 440 -25.66 31.53 -0.89
CA HIS A 440 -24.26 31.10 -0.91
C HIS A 440 -24.07 29.61 -0.55
N TRP A 441 -25.05 28.97 0.11
CA TRP A 441 -25.00 27.55 0.45
C TRP A 441 -25.08 26.60 -0.76
N VAL A 442 -25.55 27.08 -1.92
CA VAL A 442 -25.74 26.24 -3.13
C VAL A 442 -24.43 25.64 -3.66
N LYS A 443 -23.31 26.34 -3.45
CA LYS A 443 -21.96 25.90 -3.88
C LYS A 443 -21.44 24.70 -3.11
N PHE A 444 -21.97 24.42 -1.91
CA PHE A 444 -21.55 23.30 -1.10
C PHE A 444 -22.30 22.02 -1.52
N TYR A 445 -21.60 20.89 -1.44
CA TYR A 445 -22.10 19.57 -1.82
C TYR A 445 -22.72 19.56 -3.23
N PRO A 446 -21.93 19.84 -4.28
CA PRO A 446 -22.43 19.83 -5.66
C PRO A 446 -22.94 18.42 -6.05
N PRO A 447 -23.96 18.32 -6.91
CA PRO A 447 -24.36 17.04 -7.49
C PRO A 447 -23.31 16.54 -8.49
N SER A 448 -23.31 15.25 -8.79
CA SER A 448 -22.47 14.68 -9.85
C SER A 448 -23.22 14.56 -11.18
N ARG A 449 -22.46 14.48 -12.28
CA ARG A 449 -22.92 14.13 -13.63
C ARG A 449 -22.13 12.95 -14.23
N GLN A 450 -21.34 12.27 -13.42
CA GLN A 450 -20.42 11.22 -13.89
C GLN A 450 -20.96 9.84 -13.53
N ILE A 451 -20.94 8.92 -14.50
CA ILE A 451 -21.37 7.52 -14.28
C ILE A 451 -20.52 6.85 -13.21
N LYS A 452 -19.22 7.16 -13.14
CA LYS A 452 -18.31 6.56 -12.15
C LYS A 452 -18.69 6.84 -10.68
N ASP A 453 -19.47 7.89 -10.44
CA ASP A 453 -19.93 8.30 -9.11
C ASP A 453 -21.25 7.61 -8.70
N LEU A 454 -21.83 6.78 -9.57
CA LEU A 454 -22.94 5.88 -9.21
C LEU A 454 -22.42 4.73 -8.34
N ASN A 455 -23.31 4.12 -7.56
CA ASN A 455 -22.99 2.99 -6.71
C ASN A 455 -23.18 1.65 -7.44
N GLU A 456 -22.38 0.65 -7.07
CA GLU A 456 -22.62 -0.72 -7.55
C GLU A 456 -23.87 -1.34 -6.90
N PRO A 457 -24.60 -2.25 -7.59
CA PRO A 457 -24.30 -2.77 -8.93
C PRO A 457 -24.82 -1.89 -10.09
N PHE A 458 -25.52 -0.80 -9.78
CA PHE A 458 -26.17 0.03 -10.80
C PHE A 458 -25.16 0.73 -11.72
N ARG A 459 -24.00 1.15 -11.20
CA ARG A 459 -22.90 1.72 -11.99
C ARG A 459 -22.46 0.78 -13.11
N GLY A 460 -22.20 -0.49 -12.81
CA GLY A 460 -21.82 -1.49 -13.82
C GLY A 460 -22.89 -1.67 -14.89
N SER A 461 -24.15 -1.78 -14.48
CA SER A 461 -25.31 -1.83 -15.38
C SER A 461 -25.42 -0.61 -16.30
N MET A 462 -25.32 0.60 -15.73
CA MET A 462 -25.39 1.84 -16.48
C MET A 462 -24.21 2.02 -17.43
N THR A 463 -23.01 1.59 -17.03
CA THR A 463 -21.82 1.66 -17.90
C THR A 463 -22.01 0.81 -19.16
N ARG A 464 -22.52 -0.42 -19.01
CA ARG A 464 -22.81 -1.29 -20.17
C ARG A 464 -23.89 -0.70 -21.07
N PHE A 465 -24.99 -0.20 -20.50
CA PHE A 465 -26.07 0.40 -21.28
C PHE A 465 -25.63 1.68 -22.00
N TYR A 466 -24.88 2.55 -21.31
CA TYR A 466 -24.30 3.77 -21.89
C TYR A 466 -23.40 3.44 -23.08
N ASN A 467 -22.51 2.45 -22.95
CA ASN A 467 -21.64 2.02 -24.03
C ASN A 467 -22.44 1.43 -25.20
N ALA A 468 -23.48 0.64 -24.93
CA ALA A 468 -24.37 0.11 -25.97
C ALA A 468 -25.08 1.22 -26.76
N LEU A 469 -25.56 2.27 -26.07
CA LEU A 469 -26.16 3.45 -26.70
C LEU A 469 -25.14 4.19 -27.59
N ARG A 470 -23.96 4.50 -27.07
CA ARG A 470 -22.92 5.24 -27.80
C ARG A 470 -22.41 4.45 -29.01
N ASN A 471 -22.19 3.15 -28.87
CA ASN A 471 -21.76 2.27 -29.96
C ASN A 471 -22.81 2.15 -31.07
N ALA A 472 -24.10 2.28 -30.73
CA ALA A 472 -25.19 2.29 -31.69
C ALA A 472 -25.38 3.66 -32.40
N GLY A 473 -24.59 4.67 -32.04
CA GLY A 473 -24.66 6.02 -32.62
C GLY A 473 -25.64 6.96 -31.91
N ALA A 474 -26.13 6.63 -30.71
CA ALA A 474 -26.98 7.53 -29.94
C ALA A 474 -26.18 8.68 -29.29
N SER A 475 -26.81 9.84 -29.23
CA SER A 475 -26.38 10.99 -28.44
C SER A 475 -26.94 10.86 -27.03
N VAL A 476 -26.06 10.95 -26.03
CA VAL A 476 -26.43 10.84 -24.61
C VAL A 476 -25.89 12.05 -23.86
N SER A 477 -26.74 12.76 -23.13
CA SER A 477 -26.39 13.90 -22.29
C SER A 477 -26.85 13.65 -20.86
N ILE A 478 -25.92 13.71 -19.89
CA ILE A 478 -26.17 13.41 -18.47
C ILE A 478 -26.29 14.73 -17.70
N SER A 479 -27.44 14.96 -17.07
CA SER A 479 -27.69 16.17 -16.29
C SER A 479 -27.47 15.96 -14.79
N ASN A 480 -27.67 14.73 -14.28
CA ASN A 480 -27.48 14.40 -12.88
C ASN A 480 -27.23 12.90 -12.66
N THR A 481 -26.38 12.52 -11.70
CA THR A 481 -26.18 11.13 -11.25
C THR A 481 -26.41 11.03 -9.74
N LEU A 482 -25.44 11.50 -8.95
CA LEU A 482 -25.45 11.40 -7.50
C LEU A 482 -25.79 12.76 -6.85
N ARG A 483 -26.76 12.75 -5.94
CA ARG A 483 -27.07 13.87 -5.06
C ARG A 483 -26.54 13.59 -3.65
N PRO A 484 -25.56 14.36 -3.14
CA PRO A 484 -25.09 14.18 -1.77
C PRO A 484 -26.24 14.33 -0.75
N PRO A 485 -26.30 13.49 0.30
CA PRO A 485 -27.33 13.60 1.34
C PRO A 485 -27.38 14.99 2.00
N GLN A 486 -26.23 15.66 2.15
CA GLN A 486 -26.10 17.02 2.67
C GLN A 486 -26.84 18.04 1.80
N ARG A 487 -26.70 17.92 0.47
CA ARG A 487 -27.41 18.77 -0.48
C ARG A 487 -28.92 18.57 -0.37
N ALA A 488 -29.38 17.32 -0.35
CA ALA A 488 -30.80 16.99 -0.21
C ALA A 488 -31.40 17.58 1.08
N PHE A 489 -30.66 17.53 2.19
CA PHE A 489 -31.06 18.14 3.45
C PHE A 489 -31.20 19.67 3.35
N LEU A 490 -30.21 20.37 2.78
CA LEU A 490 -30.26 21.82 2.61
C LEU A 490 -31.47 22.24 1.76
N MET A 491 -31.69 21.54 0.63
CA MET A 491 -32.81 21.80 -0.25
C MET A 491 -34.17 21.51 0.44
N HIS A 492 -34.27 20.41 1.18
CA HIS A 492 -35.47 20.02 1.90
C HIS A 492 -35.88 21.05 2.95
N TRP A 493 -34.96 21.41 3.86
CA TRP A 493 -35.28 22.30 4.96
C TRP A 493 -35.46 23.76 4.53
N ALA A 494 -34.72 24.21 3.50
CA ALA A 494 -35.00 25.49 2.86
C ALA A 494 -36.44 25.54 2.33
N TYR A 495 -36.92 24.49 1.67
CA TYR A 495 -38.29 24.42 1.19
C TYR A 495 -39.31 24.48 2.35
N ARG A 496 -39.12 23.67 3.39
CA ARG A 496 -40.04 23.61 4.52
C ARG A 496 -40.14 24.94 5.27
N ILE A 497 -39.02 25.63 5.48
CA ILE A 497 -39.03 26.96 6.10
C ILE A 497 -39.69 27.98 5.16
N ALA A 498 -39.31 27.99 3.88
CA ALA A 498 -39.72 29.03 2.94
C ALA A 498 -41.19 28.95 2.50
N LYS A 499 -41.73 27.73 2.40
CA LYS A 499 -43.05 27.45 1.80
C LYS A 499 -44.05 26.77 2.74
N GLU A 500 -43.62 26.18 3.85
CA GLU A 500 -44.49 25.38 4.73
C GLU A 500 -44.56 25.91 6.16
N GLY A 501 -43.96 27.07 6.43
CA GLY A 501 -43.97 27.68 7.76
C GLY A 501 -43.20 26.87 8.82
N TYR A 502 -42.28 25.99 8.42
CA TYR A 502 -41.52 25.20 9.39
C TYR A 502 -40.62 26.09 10.25
N ASN A 503 -40.62 25.86 11.56
CA ASN A 503 -39.84 26.65 12.51
C ASN A 503 -38.32 26.50 12.23
N PRO A 504 -37.59 27.57 11.88
CA PRO A 504 -36.16 27.49 11.59
C PRO A 504 -35.32 27.00 12.76
N ARG A 505 -35.76 27.23 14.01
CA ARG A 505 -35.07 26.74 15.21
C ARG A 505 -35.21 25.23 15.43
N SER A 506 -36.20 24.62 14.80
CA SER A 506 -36.53 23.20 14.97
C SER A 506 -35.89 22.31 13.92
N VAL A 507 -35.12 22.88 12.97
CA VAL A 507 -34.45 22.08 11.94
C VAL A 507 -33.45 21.14 12.61
N PRO A 508 -33.57 19.81 12.41
CA PRO A 508 -32.62 18.85 12.98
C PRO A 508 -31.20 19.13 12.50
N ALA A 509 -30.20 18.97 13.37
CA ALA A 509 -28.81 19.06 12.95
C ALA A 509 -28.49 17.95 11.93
N LYS A 510 -27.66 18.28 10.92
CA LYS A 510 -27.11 17.27 10.01
C LYS A 510 -25.60 17.20 10.17
N SER A 511 -25.12 15.99 10.44
CA SER A 511 -23.68 15.72 10.49
C SER A 511 -23.00 16.21 9.22
N GLY A 512 -21.99 17.05 9.43
CA GLY A 512 -21.18 17.66 8.40
C GLY A 512 -21.79 18.85 7.66
N VAL A 513 -22.87 19.48 8.17
CA VAL A 513 -23.51 20.68 7.62
C VAL A 513 -23.66 21.74 8.72
N ASN A 514 -22.76 22.73 8.75
CA ASN A 514 -22.70 23.77 9.79
C ASN A 514 -23.53 25.01 9.45
N ILE A 515 -24.82 24.82 9.18
CA ILE A 515 -25.76 25.89 8.83
C ILE A 515 -26.51 26.40 10.06
N GLU A 516 -26.68 27.72 10.16
CA GLU A 516 -27.61 28.37 11.09
C GLU A 516 -28.86 28.79 10.33
N TRP A 517 -30.00 28.22 10.70
CA TRP A 517 -31.27 28.53 10.07
C TRP A 517 -31.97 29.72 10.74
N TRP A 518 -31.58 30.07 11.97
CA TRP A 518 -32.16 31.16 12.74
C TRP A 518 -31.39 32.48 12.55
N HIS A 519 -32.05 33.47 11.97
CA HIS A 519 -31.49 34.80 11.66
C HIS A 519 -31.89 35.89 12.67
N GLY A 520 -32.22 35.52 13.91
CA GLY A 520 -32.71 36.49 14.91
C GLY A 520 -34.20 36.85 14.79
N SER A 521 -34.83 36.58 13.64
CA SER A 521 -36.29 36.67 13.46
C SER A 521 -36.82 35.60 12.47
N THR A 522 -38.11 35.28 12.58
CA THR A 522 -38.78 34.35 11.65
C THR A 522 -38.78 34.90 10.22
N SER A 523 -39.02 36.21 10.05
CA SER A 523 -39.03 36.86 8.74
C SER A 523 -37.68 36.79 8.05
N ALA A 524 -36.58 37.10 8.74
CA ALA A 524 -35.23 37.01 8.17
C ALA A 524 -34.85 35.57 7.80
N SER A 525 -35.21 34.60 8.64
CA SER A 525 -34.95 33.17 8.41
C SER A 525 -35.71 32.64 7.18
N VAL A 526 -36.97 33.05 7.01
CA VAL A 526 -37.80 32.71 5.84
C VAL A 526 -37.24 33.35 4.57
N SER A 527 -36.80 34.61 4.62
CA SER A 527 -36.16 35.28 3.47
C SER A 527 -34.89 34.57 3.01
N ALA A 528 -34.02 34.17 3.95
CA ALA A 528 -32.82 33.41 3.64
C ALA A 528 -33.13 32.02 3.04
N ALA A 529 -34.12 31.32 3.58
CA ALA A 529 -34.58 30.04 3.04
C ALA A 529 -35.19 30.18 1.63
N ARG A 530 -35.93 31.27 1.36
CA ARG A 530 -36.44 31.59 0.02
C ARG A 530 -35.30 31.84 -0.98
N ALA A 531 -34.25 32.53 -0.57
CA ALA A 531 -33.06 32.72 -1.40
C ALA A 531 -32.39 31.38 -1.75
N MET A 532 -32.32 30.43 -0.82
CA MET A 532 -31.85 29.08 -1.10
C MET A 532 -32.79 28.32 -2.04
N VAL A 533 -34.10 28.37 -1.83
CA VAL A 533 -35.10 27.73 -2.71
C VAL A 533 -34.96 28.22 -4.15
N SER A 534 -34.80 29.53 -4.34
CA SER A 534 -34.58 30.15 -5.65
C SER A 534 -33.25 29.69 -6.26
N ALA A 535 -32.15 29.78 -5.51
CA ALA A 535 -30.82 29.43 -6.01
C ALA A 535 -30.63 27.93 -6.31
N TYR A 536 -31.37 27.05 -5.63
CA TYR A 536 -31.42 25.61 -5.94
C TYR A 536 -32.44 25.25 -7.04
N GLY A 537 -33.31 26.17 -7.46
CA GLY A 537 -34.38 25.91 -8.43
C GLY A 537 -35.46 24.95 -7.91
N ILE A 538 -35.84 25.04 -6.63
CA ILE A 538 -36.74 24.06 -5.99
C ILE A 538 -38.21 24.37 -6.30
N VAL A 539 -38.83 23.51 -7.11
CA VAL A 539 -40.26 23.56 -7.41
C VAL A 539 -41.08 22.78 -6.38
N TYR A 540 -40.75 21.50 -6.18
CA TYR A 540 -41.38 20.58 -5.23
C TYR A 540 -40.47 20.25 -4.05
N ARG A 541 -41.04 19.84 -2.91
CA ARG A 541 -40.27 19.46 -1.72
C ARG A 541 -39.27 18.33 -2.06
N PRO A 542 -37.96 18.56 -1.92
CA PRO A 542 -36.95 17.53 -2.15
C PRO A 542 -37.08 16.40 -1.13
N ALA A 543 -37.07 15.15 -1.59
CA ALA A 543 -37.04 13.99 -0.69
C ALA A 543 -35.66 13.89 0.01
N LEU A 544 -35.67 13.49 1.29
CA LEU A 544 -34.44 13.20 2.05
C LEU A 544 -33.87 11.80 1.72
N SER A 545 -34.65 10.97 1.05
CA SER A 545 -34.25 9.67 0.51
C SER A 545 -34.76 9.57 -0.93
N SER A 546 -33.88 9.25 -1.86
CA SER A 546 -34.21 9.03 -3.28
C SER A 546 -33.14 8.17 -3.95
N ASN A 547 -33.43 7.68 -5.14
CA ASN A 547 -32.44 6.90 -5.91
C ASN A 547 -31.20 7.73 -6.29
N HIS A 548 -31.34 9.04 -6.55
CA HIS A 548 -30.19 9.92 -6.75
C HIS A 548 -29.32 10.07 -5.50
N ILE A 549 -29.91 10.00 -4.29
CA ILE A 549 -29.13 10.05 -3.05
C ILE A 549 -28.40 8.73 -2.82
N ARG A 550 -29.01 7.61 -3.22
CA ARG A 550 -28.42 6.27 -3.15
C ARG A 550 -27.42 5.96 -4.26
N GLY A 551 -27.26 6.84 -5.25
CA GLY A 551 -26.42 6.58 -6.43
C GLY A 551 -26.96 5.48 -7.35
N GLU A 552 -28.29 5.28 -7.32
CA GLU A 552 -29.01 4.24 -8.07
C GLU A 552 -29.92 4.83 -9.17
N ALA A 553 -29.73 6.11 -9.53
CA ALA A 553 -30.44 6.79 -10.60
C ALA A 553 -29.54 7.76 -11.38
N ILE A 554 -29.98 8.08 -12.59
CA ILE A 554 -29.36 9.00 -13.52
C ILE A 554 -30.43 9.76 -14.29
N ASP A 555 -30.26 11.08 -14.39
CA ASP A 555 -31.05 11.92 -15.27
C ASP A 555 -30.24 12.12 -16.55
N MET A 556 -30.76 11.62 -17.67
CA MET A 556 -30.10 11.72 -18.96
C MET A 556 -31.10 11.83 -20.11
N SER A 557 -30.70 12.59 -21.12
CA SER A 557 -31.39 12.67 -22.41
C SER A 557 -30.69 11.78 -23.42
N VAL A 558 -31.47 10.97 -24.16
CA VAL A 558 -30.98 10.09 -25.22
C VAL A 558 -31.73 10.39 -26.50
N SER A 559 -31.01 10.60 -27.61
CA SER A 559 -31.58 10.84 -28.94
C SER A 559 -30.73 10.20 -30.03
N TRP A 560 -31.32 9.99 -31.22
CA TRP A 560 -30.63 9.41 -32.37
C TRP A 560 -31.29 9.85 -33.68
N SER A 561 -30.60 9.63 -34.81
CA SER A 561 -31.14 9.80 -36.16
C SER A 561 -31.41 8.44 -36.81
N GLY A 562 -32.31 8.41 -37.81
CA GLY A 562 -32.62 7.17 -38.54
C GLY A 562 -33.16 6.04 -37.65
N THR A 563 -32.65 4.82 -37.86
CA THR A 563 -32.97 3.63 -37.06
C THR A 563 -31.78 3.28 -36.18
N LEU A 564 -31.96 3.29 -34.86
CA LEU A 564 -30.93 2.90 -33.90
C LEU A 564 -30.82 1.37 -33.86
N ARG A 565 -29.65 0.81 -34.18
CA ARG A 565 -29.36 -0.62 -34.09
C ARG A 565 -28.52 -0.90 -32.85
N ILE A 566 -29.17 -1.23 -31.74
CA ILE A 566 -28.54 -1.39 -30.43
C ILE A 566 -28.56 -2.86 -29.99
N LYS A 567 -27.50 -3.33 -29.32
CA LYS A 567 -27.50 -4.65 -28.68
C LYS A 567 -28.17 -4.58 -27.31
N ASP A 568 -29.05 -5.53 -27.01
CA ASP A 568 -29.51 -5.77 -25.64
C ASP A 568 -28.42 -6.44 -24.79
N ALA A 569 -28.67 -6.63 -23.49
CA ALA A 569 -27.68 -7.20 -22.58
C ALA A 569 -27.30 -8.67 -22.90
N ASN A 570 -28.11 -9.38 -23.69
CA ASN A 570 -27.84 -10.73 -24.16
C ASN A 570 -27.12 -10.76 -25.52
N GLY A 571 -26.81 -9.59 -26.08
CA GLY A 571 -26.10 -9.44 -27.36
C GLY A 571 -27.00 -9.44 -28.60
N ARG A 572 -28.33 -9.50 -28.45
CA ARG A 572 -29.27 -9.46 -29.58
C ARG A 572 -29.42 -8.03 -30.09
N THR A 573 -29.31 -7.85 -31.40
CA THR A 573 -29.53 -6.55 -32.05
C THR A 573 -31.02 -6.23 -32.13
N VAL A 574 -31.41 -5.07 -31.60
CA VAL A 574 -32.76 -4.49 -31.65
C VAL A 574 -32.71 -3.23 -32.52
N SER A 575 -33.65 -3.11 -33.46
CA SER A 575 -33.78 -1.94 -34.34
C SER A 575 -34.89 -1.02 -33.82
N ILE A 576 -34.56 0.25 -33.57
CA ILE A 576 -35.46 1.21 -32.92
C ILE A 576 -35.64 2.44 -33.81
N GLY A 577 -36.86 2.63 -34.33
CA GLY A 577 -37.27 3.78 -35.13
C GLY A 577 -37.87 4.91 -34.28
N SER A 578 -38.92 5.55 -34.79
CA SER A 578 -39.65 6.61 -34.06
C SER A 578 -40.44 6.07 -32.86
N PRO A 579 -40.62 6.84 -31.78
CA PRO A 579 -40.06 8.18 -31.54
C PRO A 579 -38.57 8.11 -31.23
N ARG A 580 -37.76 9.03 -31.78
CA ARG A 580 -36.30 9.01 -31.67
C ARG A 580 -35.77 9.66 -30.38
N SER A 581 -36.39 9.31 -29.26
CA SER A 581 -36.13 9.89 -27.96
C SER A 581 -36.22 8.85 -26.86
N GLY A 582 -35.22 8.82 -25.98
CA GLY A 582 -35.25 8.01 -24.77
C GLY A 582 -36.32 8.44 -23.77
N ALA A 583 -36.91 9.63 -23.95
CA ALA A 583 -38.03 10.09 -23.12
C ALA A 583 -39.37 9.43 -23.48
N SER A 584 -39.52 8.83 -24.66
CA SER A 584 -40.83 8.33 -25.14
C SER A 584 -40.79 6.99 -25.88
N ASN A 585 -39.59 6.46 -26.20
CA ASN A 585 -39.47 5.20 -26.93
C ASN A 585 -39.49 3.97 -26.01
N ARG A 586 -40.62 3.27 -25.97
CA ARG A 586 -40.80 2.07 -25.12
C ARG A 586 -39.86 0.92 -25.49
N THR A 587 -39.52 0.75 -26.77
CA THR A 587 -38.58 -0.30 -27.19
C THR A 587 -37.19 -0.06 -26.60
N LEU A 588 -36.73 1.19 -26.56
CA LEU A 588 -35.47 1.55 -25.91
C LEU A 588 -35.53 1.32 -24.39
N TRP A 589 -36.69 1.53 -23.76
CA TRP A 589 -36.86 1.27 -22.33
C TRP A 589 -36.73 -0.23 -22.02
N GLU A 590 -37.32 -1.11 -22.84
CA GLU A 590 -37.16 -2.56 -22.68
C GLU A 590 -35.71 -2.98 -22.90
N VAL A 591 -35.00 -2.39 -23.88
CA VAL A 591 -33.55 -2.62 -24.03
C VAL A 591 -32.79 -2.21 -22.76
N GLY A 592 -33.02 -1.01 -22.23
CA GLY A 592 -32.38 -0.55 -20.98
C GLY A 592 -32.65 -1.50 -19.80
N LYS A 593 -33.87 -2.00 -19.69
CA LYS A 593 -34.28 -2.96 -18.64
C LYS A 593 -33.47 -4.25 -18.69
N THR A 594 -33.08 -4.74 -19.87
CA THR A 594 -32.18 -5.90 -20.00
C THR A 594 -30.81 -5.66 -19.35
N TYR A 595 -30.32 -4.42 -19.35
CA TYR A 595 -29.08 -4.02 -18.67
C TYR A 595 -29.28 -3.78 -17.17
N GLY A 596 -30.52 -3.78 -16.66
CA GLY A 596 -30.84 -3.37 -15.29
C GLY A 596 -31.03 -1.86 -15.12
N VAL A 597 -31.27 -1.12 -16.22
CA VAL A 597 -31.50 0.34 -16.22
C VAL A 597 -32.93 0.62 -16.66
N ARG A 598 -33.79 1.02 -15.73
CA ARG A 598 -35.24 1.14 -15.96
C ARG A 598 -35.64 2.61 -16.08
N LYS A 599 -36.49 2.91 -17.06
CA LYS A 599 -37.04 4.25 -17.26
C LYS A 599 -38.22 4.51 -16.31
N LEU A 600 -38.26 5.70 -15.71
CA LEU A 600 -39.50 6.24 -15.12
C LEU A 600 -40.27 7.04 -16.18
N ALA A 601 -41.50 6.63 -16.53
CA ALA A 601 -42.25 7.23 -17.63
C ALA A 601 -42.74 8.66 -17.31
N SER A 602 -43.06 8.95 -16.04
CA SER A 602 -43.58 10.25 -15.60
C SER A 602 -42.52 11.34 -15.48
N ASP A 603 -41.24 10.97 -15.48
CA ASP A 603 -40.10 11.89 -15.39
C ASP A 603 -39.17 11.67 -16.59
N PRO A 604 -39.36 12.42 -17.70
CA PRO A 604 -38.68 12.20 -18.99
C PRO A 604 -37.16 11.97 -18.96
N PRO A 605 -36.33 12.70 -18.19
CA PRO A 605 -34.90 12.40 -18.08
C PRO A 605 -34.55 11.21 -17.18
N HIS A 606 -35.46 10.73 -16.32
CA HIS A 606 -35.09 9.85 -15.21
C HIS A 606 -34.96 8.37 -15.59
N TRP A 607 -33.85 7.76 -15.19
CA TRP A 607 -33.59 6.32 -15.26
C TRP A 607 -33.00 5.85 -13.93
N SER A 608 -33.40 4.66 -13.46
CA SER A 608 -32.94 4.14 -12.18
C SER A 608 -32.87 2.62 -12.16
N ARG A 609 -32.30 2.07 -11.09
CA ARG A 609 -32.20 0.62 -10.89
C ARG A 609 -33.57 -0.07 -10.83
N ASN A 610 -34.57 0.61 -10.25
CA ASN A 610 -35.91 0.05 -10.02
C ASN A 610 -37.01 0.70 -10.89
N GLY A 611 -36.71 1.78 -11.60
CA GLY A 611 -37.66 2.49 -12.47
C GLY A 611 -38.53 3.51 -11.73
N ASN A 612 -38.19 3.81 -10.47
CA ASN A 612 -38.83 4.82 -9.62
C ASN A 612 -37.89 5.99 -9.35
#